data_AF-A0A954S3S1-F1
#
_entry.id   AF-A0A954S3S1-F1
#
_cell.length_a   1.000
_cell.length_b   1.000
_cell.length_c   1.000
_cell.angle_alpha   90.00
_cell.angle_beta   90.00
_cell.angle_gamma   90.00
#
_symmetry.space_group_name_H-M   'P 1'
#
loop_
_entity.id
_entity.type
_entity.pdbx_description
1 polymer ?
#
loop_
_entity_poly.entity_id
_entity_poly.type
_entity_poly.pdbx_seq_one_letter_code
_entity_poly.pdbx_strand_id
1 'polypeptide(L)'
;MSLSFDLSQRHYSRRSLLRAGSVGLFGLSLPNFLAGQAVASEASKIESSDFGRAKACILLFMWGGPAHQDTWDLKPHAPAEVRGEFQPIPTQTPGIFISEHFP
;
A
#
# COMPACT_ATOMS: atom_id res chain seq x y z
N MET A 1 -51.45 42.41 -20.27
CA MET A 1 -51.53 40.94 -20.07
C MET A 1 -50.16 40.49 -19.59
N SER A 2 -49.92 40.64 -18.29
CA SER A 2 -48.61 40.48 -17.65
C SER A 2 -48.30 38.99 -17.42
N LEU A 3 -47.21 38.51 -18.00
CA LEU A 3 -46.65 37.19 -17.75
C LEU A 3 -45.99 37.19 -16.37
N SER A 4 -46.70 36.70 -15.36
CA SER A 4 -46.17 36.50 -14.01
C SER A 4 -45.28 35.25 -14.02
N PHE A 5 -43.96 35.45 -14.00
CA PHE A 5 -42.97 34.40 -13.85
C PHE A 5 -43.01 33.91 -12.39
N ASP A 6 -43.61 32.74 -12.17
CA ASP A 6 -43.72 32.12 -10.85
C ASP A 6 -42.36 31.48 -10.46
N LEU A 7 -41.60 32.18 -9.63
CA LEU A 7 -40.39 31.67 -8.97
C LEU A 7 -40.74 31.02 -7.61
N SER A 8 -41.77 30.17 -7.58
CA SER A 8 -42.13 29.36 -6.42
C SER A 8 -41.04 28.33 -6.11
N GLN A 9 -40.17 28.66 -5.15
CA GLN A 9 -39.54 27.79 -4.15
C GLN A 9 -39.03 26.41 -4.63
N ARG A 10 -37.95 26.37 -5.44
CA ARG A 10 -37.18 25.13 -5.64
C ARG A 10 -36.30 24.86 -4.42
N HIS A 11 -36.78 24.03 -3.49
CA HIS A 11 -35.95 23.49 -2.41
C HIS A 11 -34.87 22.55 -2.98
N TYR A 12 -33.64 23.05 -3.14
CA TYR A 12 -32.50 22.21 -3.52
C TYR A 12 -32.17 21.24 -2.38
N SER A 13 -32.28 19.94 -2.65
CA SER A 13 -31.85 18.94 -1.66
C SER A 13 -30.33 18.99 -1.49
N ARG A 14 -29.84 18.80 -0.26
CA ARG A 14 -28.40 18.74 0.07
C ARG A 14 -27.62 17.82 -0.88
N ARG A 15 -28.20 16.67 -1.23
CA ARG A 15 -27.65 15.71 -2.20
C ARG A 15 -27.47 16.30 -3.60
N SER A 16 -28.41 17.13 -4.05
CA SER A 16 -28.32 17.78 -5.37
C SER A 16 -27.18 18.80 -5.40
N LEU A 17 -27.00 19.55 -4.32
CA LEU A 17 -25.88 20.48 -4.15
C LEU A 17 -24.54 19.73 -4.08
N LEU A 18 -24.44 18.66 -3.30
CA LEU A 18 -23.23 17.84 -3.23
C LEU A 18 -22.87 17.20 -4.58
N ARG A 19 -23.87 16.76 -5.36
CA ARG A 19 -23.65 16.18 -6.68
C ARG A 19 -23.21 17.21 -7.71
N ALA A 20 -23.84 18.38 -7.72
CA ALA A 20 -23.45 19.47 -8.63
C ALA A 20 -22.03 19.98 -8.29
N GLY A 21 -21.74 20.14 -6.99
CA GLY A 21 -20.42 20.57 -6.52
C GLY A 21 -19.32 19.54 -6.78
N SER A 22 -19.60 18.24 -6.58
CA SER A 22 -18.61 17.18 -6.80
C SER A 22 -18.22 17.03 -8.27
N VAL A 23 -19.17 17.19 -9.20
CA VAL A 23 -18.87 17.16 -10.64
C VAL A 23 -17.93 18.30 -11.04
N GLY A 24 -18.14 19.51 -10.52
CA GLY A 24 -17.21 20.62 -10.77
C GLY A 24 -15.83 20.40 -10.15
N LEU A 25 -15.80 19.99 -8.87
CA LEU A 25 -14.56 19.76 -8.13
C LEU A 25 -13.72 18.64 -8.76
N PHE A 26 -14.30 17.45 -8.94
CA PHE A 26 -13.58 16.30 -9.47
C PHE A 26 -13.42 16.36 -10.99
N GLY A 27 -14.38 16.90 -11.74
CA GLY A 27 -14.26 17.02 -13.19
C GLY A 27 -13.07 17.89 -13.63
N LEU A 28 -12.79 18.98 -12.90
CA LEU A 28 -11.67 19.87 -13.22
C LEU A 28 -10.33 19.42 -12.61
N SER A 29 -10.34 18.76 -11.44
CA SER A 29 -9.10 18.39 -10.73
C SER A 29 -8.59 16.97 -11.04
N LEU A 30 -9.49 16.02 -11.34
CA LEU A 30 -9.13 14.61 -11.52
C LEU A 30 -8.18 14.35 -12.71
N PRO A 31 -8.35 14.98 -13.89
CA PRO A 31 -7.41 14.77 -15.01
C PRO A 31 -5.98 15.18 -14.65
N ASN A 32 -5.81 16.32 -13.97
CA ASN A 32 -4.51 16.81 -13.55
C ASN A 32 -3.90 15.92 -12.45
N PHE A 33 -4.73 15.42 -11.53
CA PHE A 33 -4.30 14.46 -10.50
C PHE A 33 -3.81 13.13 -11.11
N LEU A 34 -4.55 12.58 -12.09
CA LEU A 34 -4.16 11.35 -12.78
C LEU A 34 -2.90 11.54 -13.64
N ALA A 35 -2.75 12.69 -14.31
CA ALA A 35 -1.53 13.04 -15.03
C ALA A 35 -0.32 13.13 -14.09
N GLY A 36 -0.48 13.74 -12.92
CA GLY A 36 0.58 13.79 -11.89
C GLY A 36 0.99 12.40 -11.40
N GLN A 37 0.04 11.49 -11.20
CA GLN A 37 0.35 10.09 -10.85
C GLN A 37 1.10 9.36 -11.97
N ALA A 38 0.75 9.58 -13.24
CA ALA A 38 1.43 8.96 -14.37
C ALA A 38 2.90 9.39 -14.44
N VAL A 39 3.17 10.69 -14.31
CA VAL A 39 4.55 11.25 -14.28
C VAL A 39 5.35 10.70 -13.09
N ALA A 40 4.75 10.66 -11.89
CA ALA A 40 5.40 10.08 -10.72
C ALA A 40 5.70 8.57 -10.88
N SER A 41 4.83 7.83 -11.59
CA SER A 41 5.02 6.42 -11.88
C SER A 41 6.14 6.17 -12.90
N GLU A 42 6.38 7.10 -13.82
CA GLU A 42 7.44 7.02 -14.81
C GLU A 42 8.80 7.39 -14.21
N ALA A 43 8.86 8.44 -13.40
CA ALA A 43 10.07 8.81 -12.65
C ALA A 43 10.57 7.68 -11.74
N SER A 44 9.63 6.92 -11.12
CA SER A 44 9.98 5.79 -10.25
C SER A 44 10.41 4.51 -10.99
N LYS A 45 10.34 4.46 -12.33
CA LYS A 45 10.89 3.36 -13.14
C LYS A 45 12.38 3.52 -13.45
N ILE A 46 12.92 4.73 -13.34
CA ILE A 46 14.30 5.04 -13.76
C ILE A 46 15.33 4.64 -12.68
N GLU A 47 14.92 4.56 -11.41
CA GLU A 47 15.85 4.29 -10.28
C GLU A 47 15.73 2.90 -9.63
N SER A 48 14.80 2.05 -10.04
CA SER A 48 14.73 0.69 -9.49
C SER A 48 15.73 -0.22 -10.20
N SER A 49 16.92 -0.37 -9.62
CA SER A 49 17.72 -1.59 -9.77
C SER A 49 16.81 -2.81 -9.63
N ASP A 50 17.01 -3.85 -10.44
CA ASP A 50 16.22 -5.09 -10.70
C ASP A 50 15.32 -5.73 -9.60
N PHE A 51 15.37 -5.26 -8.36
CA PHE A 51 14.42 -5.61 -7.31
C PHE A 51 13.17 -4.72 -7.39
N GLY A 52 12.11 -5.22 -8.01
CA GLY A 52 10.84 -4.50 -8.16
C GLY A 52 10.31 -3.90 -6.85
N ARG A 53 9.67 -2.72 -6.94
CA ARG A 53 9.10 -2.04 -5.77
C ARG A 53 7.99 -2.89 -5.13
N ALA A 54 8.12 -3.20 -3.84
CA ALA A 54 7.06 -3.85 -3.08
C ALA A 54 5.77 -3.01 -3.14
N LYS A 55 4.66 -3.62 -3.57
CA LYS A 55 3.36 -2.93 -3.70
C LYS A 55 2.68 -2.68 -2.35
N ALA A 56 2.92 -3.56 -1.38
CA ALA A 56 2.42 -3.50 -0.01
C ALA A 56 3.40 -4.21 0.93
N CYS A 57 3.50 -3.75 2.18
CA CYS A 57 4.28 -4.38 3.23
C CYS A 57 3.37 -4.59 4.46
N ILE A 58 3.37 -5.79 5.03
CA ILE A 58 2.68 -6.08 6.29
C ILE A 58 3.75 -6.16 7.37
N LEU A 59 3.72 -5.24 8.32
CA LEU A 59 4.62 -5.23 9.46
C LEU A 59 3.91 -5.81 10.68
N LEU A 60 4.39 -6.95 11.16
CA LEU A 60 3.84 -7.64 12.33
C LEU A 60 4.67 -7.27 13.57
N PHE A 61 4.10 -6.49 14.48
CA PHE A 61 4.72 -6.20 15.77
C PHE A 61 4.32 -7.27 16.79
N MET A 62 5.17 -8.28 16.95
CA MET A 62 4.95 -9.37 17.89
C MET A 62 5.68 -9.09 19.20
N TRP A 63 4.97 -8.51 20.18
CA TRP A 63 5.52 -8.33 21.52
C TRP A 63 5.73 -9.68 22.21
N GLY A 64 6.99 -10.02 22.49
CA GLY A 64 7.37 -11.29 23.12
C GLY A 64 7.41 -12.50 22.17
N GLY A 65 7.24 -12.29 20.87
CA GLY A 65 7.45 -13.33 19.85
C GLY A 65 8.92 -13.44 19.43
N PRO A 66 9.33 -14.58 18.85
CA PRO A 66 10.67 -14.70 18.28
C PRO A 66 10.83 -13.80 17.05
N ALA A 67 12.04 -13.29 16.80
CA ALA A 67 12.29 -12.50 15.62
C ALA A 67 12.14 -13.35 14.34
N HIS A 68 11.81 -12.72 13.21
CA HIS A 68 11.69 -13.45 11.95
C HIS A 68 13.00 -14.15 11.55
N GLN A 69 14.13 -13.51 11.85
CA GLN A 69 15.47 -14.06 11.61
C GLN A 69 15.85 -15.22 12.55
N ASP A 70 15.07 -15.49 13.58
CA ASP A 70 15.31 -16.57 14.54
C ASP A 70 14.43 -17.80 14.26
N THR A 71 13.54 -17.69 13.27
CA THR A 71 12.52 -18.70 12.97
C THR A 71 12.72 -19.31 11.60
N TRP A 72 12.20 -18.67 10.56
CA TRP A 72 12.13 -19.20 9.20
C TRP A 72 13.20 -18.63 8.27
N ASP A 73 13.88 -17.55 8.67
CA ASP A 73 14.86 -16.84 7.84
C ASP A 73 16.17 -16.57 8.60
N LEU A 74 16.87 -17.64 8.97
CA LEU A 74 18.08 -17.60 9.83
C LEU A 74 19.29 -16.90 9.21
N LYS A 75 19.21 -16.53 7.93
CA LYS A 75 20.29 -15.87 7.17
C LYS A 75 21.67 -16.43 7.52
N PRO A 76 21.94 -17.73 7.33
CA PRO A 76 23.16 -18.38 7.83
C PRO A 76 24.46 -17.77 7.28
N HIS A 77 24.38 -17.15 6.11
CA HIS A 77 25.49 -16.49 5.41
C HIS A 77 25.66 -15.01 5.75
N ALA A 78 24.77 -14.41 6.54
CA ALA A 78 24.92 -13.03 6.98
C ALA A 78 26.00 -12.90 8.08
N PRO A 79 26.59 -11.71 8.26
CA PRO A 79 27.51 -11.44 9.37
C PRO A 79 26.90 -11.77 10.73
N ALA A 80 27.75 -12.10 11.71
CA ALA A 80 27.35 -12.52 13.05
C ALA A 80 26.51 -11.48 13.80
N GLU A 81 26.64 -10.21 13.45
CA GLU A 81 25.88 -9.10 14.02
C GLU A 81 24.43 -9.02 13.48
N VAL A 82 24.18 -9.66 12.33
CA VAL A 82 22.88 -9.62 11.63
C VAL A 82 22.14 -10.94 11.77
N ARG A 83 22.84 -12.07 11.65
CA ARG A 83 22.22 -13.39 11.86
C ARG A 83 21.96 -13.60 13.35
N GLY A 84 20.86 -14.29 13.66
CA GLY A 84 20.57 -14.74 15.02
C GLY A 84 21.57 -15.78 15.53
N GLU A 85 21.46 -16.13 16.79
CA GLU A 85 22.34 -17.12 17.44
C GLU A 85 22.01 -18.57 17.01
N PHE A 86 20.78 -18.80 16.57
CA PHE A 86 20.25 -20.12 16.27
C PHE A 86 20.76 -20.69 14.96
N GLN A 87 20.86 -22.02 14.90
CA GLN A 87 21.34 -22.72 13.72
C GLN A 87 20.19 -23.26 12.85
N PRO A 88 20.36 -23.26 11.51
CA PRO A 88 19.42 -23.91 10.60
C PRO A 88 19.53 -25.44 10.65
N ILE A 89 18.39 -26.11 10.80
CA ILE A 89 18.23 -27.56 10.60
C ILE A 89 17.49 -27.83 9.28
N PRO A 90 17.85 -28.92 8.55
CA PRO A 90 17.17 -29.28 7.32
C PRO A 90 15.77 -29.83 7.60
N THR A 91 14.82 -29.51 6.71
CA THR A 91 13.49 -30.14 6.72
C THR A 91 13.43 -31.33 5.74
N GLN A 92 12.32 -32.06 5.73
CA GLN A 92 12.09 -33.10 4.71
C GLN A 92 12.05 -32.54 3.28
N THR A 93 11.74 -31.24 3.12
CA THR A 93 11.73 -30.60 1.80
C THR A 93 13.13 -30.08 1.47
N PRO A 94 13.77 -30.54 0.38
CA PRO A 94 15.10 -30.10 0.01
C PRO A 94 15.18 -28.58 -0.17
N GLY A 95 16.23 -27.97 0.37
CA GLY A 95 16.48 -26.53 0.27
C GLY A 95 15.70 -25.66 1.28
N ILE A 96 14.81 -26.25 2.08
CA ILE A 96 14.12 -25.54 3.17
C ILE A 96 14.80 -25.87 4.50
N PHE A 97 15.24 -24.81 5.18
CA PHE A 97 15.86 -24.86 6.50
C PHE A 97 15.02 -24.06 7.49
N ILE A 98 14.93 -24.54 8.72
CA ILE A 98 14.21 -23.88 9.82
C ILE A 98 15.09 -23.84 11.06
N SER A 99 14.68 -23.09 12.08
CA SER A 99 15.41 -22.98 13.34
C SER A 99 15.42 -24.32 14.08
N GLU A 100 16.54 -24.65 14.73
CA GLU A 100 16.72 -25.87 15.53
C GLU A 100 15.74 -26.03 16.70
N HIS A 101 15.02 -24.95 17.06
CA HIS A 101 14.01 -24.95 18.12
C HIS A 101 12.59 -25.29 17.64
N PHE A 102 12.38 -25.47 16.34
CA PHE A 102 11.11 -26.00 15.84
C PHE A 102 10.99 -27.52 16.07
N PRO A 103 9.77 -28.03 16.31
CA PRO A 103 9.52 -29.46 16.51
C PRO A 103 9.71 -30.29 15.24
#